data_AF-A0A2I0DB19-F1
#
_entry.id   AF-A0A2I0DB19-F1
#
_cell.length_a   1.000
_cell.length_b   1.000
_cell.length_c   1.000
_cell.angle_alpha   90.00
_cell.angle_beta   90.00
_cell.angle_gamma   90.00
#
_symmetry.space_group_name_H-M   'P 1'
#
loop_
_entity.id
_entity.type
_entity.pdbx_description
1 polymer ?
#
loop_
_entity_poly.entity_id
_entity_poly.type
_entity_poly.pdbx_seq_one_letter_code
_entity_poly.pdbx_strand_id
1 'polypeptide(L)'
;MKNKFIPIILLLLAFAVNAQVSTVRDGRLIEDSQGRFIGDIEVLGVMHRGTIDAADKTGFLNEFTLKMKVWDYLGEPLEMYAFQWYRKDSYTVKVDNTIRSISLDKLKEYPDLQKRFLDIRPTKVDIKISGYAGDGNATNDLQVGKIKVEESSVPVNVFYTYIVKDVDLLIAKEGAFREPTVAGSPPTWNEFFNWQYSDPTGPLIDLNVTEDSFKRLSQEEQKLRIKKIKNIWKQVKQLSVSASIATLEWPEYEMIDIIKTYDRYKNKKKELSPQEKLEAELAKVQRTKEYTSNDDWGVLPELKEEFPKIGIDKSLITRGENFIYEYQFVFTESEELVNVFDKLYNELNKRYSQENHTEKFNAIFEAYQVIDNRILVFEIRSNYNIDDGFLLYDLKTEKLINNSSEFYHICEFVKKVLP
;
A
#
# COMPACT_ATOMS: atom_id res chain seq x y z
N MET A 1 -34.41 -68.33 -4.19
CA MET A 1 -34.51 -67.01 -3.51
C MET A 1 -33.23 -66.24 -3.82
N LYS A 2 -33.22 -65.50 -4.93
CA LYS A 2 -33.31 -64.02 -4.99
C LYS A 2 -32.09 -63.32 -4.35
N ASN A 3 -31.09 -63.13 -5.22
CA ASN A 3 -29.97 -62.20 -5.08
C ASN A 3 -30.44 -60.85 -4.53
N LYS A 4 -29.92 -60.49 -3.35
CA LYS A 4 -29.98 -59.14 -2.81
C LYS A 4 -28.58 -58.51 -2.93
N PHE A 5 -28.23 -58.09 -4.14
CA PHE A 5 -27.20 -57.07 -4.36
C PHE A 5 -27.90 -55.88 -5.00
N ILE A 6 -28.46 -55.06 -4.12
CA ILE A 6 -29.15 -53.80 -4.39
C ILE A 6 -28.07 -52.68 -4.45
N PRO A 7 -28.30 -51.63 -5.24
CA PRO A 7 -27.33 -51.05 -6.14
C PRO A 7 -26.52 -49.94 -5.47
N ILE A 8 -25.25 -50.19 -5.22
CA ILE A 8 -24.32 -49.16 -4.71
C ILE A 8 -23.64 -48.42 -5.88
N ILE A 9 -23.73 -48.93 -7.11
CA ILE A 9 -23.03 -48.36 -8.28
C ILE A 9 -23.77 -47.15 -8.89
N LEU A 10 -25.07 -46.95 -8.64
CA LEU A 10 -25.79 -45.81 -9.21
C LEU A 10 -25.70 -44.51 -8.38
N LEU A 11 -25.24 -44.57 -7.13
CA LEU A 11 -25.11 -43.38 -6.27
C LEU A 11 -23.76 -42.65 -6.47
N LEU A 12 -22.78 -43.32 -7.09
CA LEU A 12 -21.47 -42.75 -7.40
C LEU A 12 -21.43 -41.98 -8.74
N LEU A 13 -22.50 -42.06 -9.54
CA LEU A 13 -22.63 -41.36 -10.83
C LEU A 13 -23.39 -40.04 -10.76
N ALA A 14 -23.84 -39.62 -9.57
CA ALA A 14 -24.55 -38.35 -9.38
C ALA A 14 -23.64 -37.18 -8.93
N PHE A 15 -22.32 -37.39 -8.80
CA PHE A 15 -21.38 -36.36 -8.34
C PHE A 15 -20.54 -35.68 -9.44
N ALA A 16 -20.87 -35.90 -10.71
CA ALA A 16 -20.38 -35.10 -11.83
C ALA A 16 -21.55 -35.06 -12.82
N VAL A 17 -22.31 -33.99 -12.99
CA VAL A 17 -21.88 -32.74 -13.61
C VAL A 17 -22.83 -31.64 -13.13
N ASN A 18 -22.50 -31.01 -12.01
CA ASN A 18 -22.91 -29.62 -11.78
C ASN A 18 -21.62 -28.81 -11.84
N ALA A 19 -21.05 -28.70 -13.04
CA ALA A 19 -20.30 -27.49 -13.38
C ALA A 19 -21.34 -26.36 -13.40
N GLN A 20 -21.76 -25.94 -12.21
CA GLN A 20 -22.41 -24.66 -12.06
C GLN A 20 -21.43 -23.67 -12.67
N VAL A 21 -21.89 -22.96 -13.70
CA VAL A 21 -21.29 -21.72 -14.17
C VAL A 21 -21.40 -20.75 -12.99
N SER A 22 -20.48 -20.89 -12.05
CA SER A 22 -20.26 -19.93 -11.00
C SER A 22 -19.56 -18.77 -11.68
N THR A 23 -20.29 -17.68 -11.91
CA THR A 23 -19.68 -16.38 -12.18
C THR A 23 -18.92 -15.99 -10.90
N VAL A 24 -17.71 -16.51 -10.74
CA VAL A 24 -16.90 -16.19 -9.57
C VAL A 24 -16.55 -14.72 -9.68
N ARG A 25 -17.21 -13.91 -8.85
CA ARG A 25 -16.96 -12.48 -8.69
C ARG A 25 -16.29 -12.35 -7.34
N ASP A 26 -15.09 -11.81 -7.35
CA ASP A 26 -14.17 -11.82 -6.21
C ASP A 26 -14.50 -10.67 -5.25
N GLY A 27 -15.21 -9.65 -5.76
CA GLY A 27 -15.79 -8.61 -4.92
C GLY A 27 -16.69 -7.64 -5.67
N ARG A 28 -17.19 -6.65 -4.93
CA ARG A 28 -17.99 -5.52 -5.43
C ARG A 28 -17.41 -4.22 -4.90
N LEU A 29 -17.34 -3.21 -5.76
CA LEU A 29 -17.09 -1.83 -5.35
C LEU A 29 -18.43 -1.09 -5.40
N ILE A 30 -18.79 -0.45 -4.29
CA ILE A 30 -20.01 0.35 -4.17
C ILE A 30 -19.59 1.81 -4.05
N GLU A 31 -20.31 2.70 -4.72
CA GLU A 31 -20.09 4.14 -4.60
C GLU A 31 -20.41 4.61 -3.17
N ASP A 32 -19.45 5.29 -2.53
CA ASP A 32 -19.63 5.93 -1.24
C ASP A 32 -20.33 7.30 -1.38
N SER A 33 -20.62 7.94 -0.23
CA SER A 33 -21.23 9.28 -0.21
C SER A 33 -20.41 10.39 -0.89
N GLN A 34 -19.13 10.13 -1.17
CA GLN A 34 -18.19 11.05 -1.82
C GLN A 34 -17.97 10.71 -3.30
N GLY A 35 -18.75 9.77 -3.86
CA GLY A 35 -18.65 9.37 -5.27
C GLY A 35 -17.47 8.43 -5.56
N ARG A 36 -16.92 7.76 -4.54
CA ARG A 36 -15.77 6.86 -4.67
C ARG A 36 -16.21 5.42 -4.62
N PHE A 37 -15.69 4.60 -5.51
CA PHE A 37 -15.89 3.16 -5.50
C PHE A 37 -14.80 2.52 -4.68
N ILE A 38 -15.16 1.94 -3.53
CA ILE A 38 -14.22 1.33 -2.59
C ILE A 38 -14.61 -0.13 -2.36
N GLY A 39 -13.62 -1.01 -2.26
CA GLY A 39 -13.83 -2.38 -1.83
C GLY A 39 -12.57 -3.23 -1.90
N ASP A 40 -12.64 -4.35 -1.18
CA ASP A 40 -11.59 -5.36 -1.11
C ASP A 40 -11.98 -6.53 -2.03
N ILE A 41 -11.05 -6.92 -2.90
CA ILE A 41 -11.20 -8.01 -3.86
C ILE A 41 -10.33 -9.17 -3.39
N GLU A 42 -10.98 -10.13 -2.73
CA GLU A 42 -10.32 -11.28 -2.12
C GLU A 42 -10.26 -12.46 -3.11
N VAL A 43 -9.05 -12.90 -3.45
CA VAL A 43 -8.84 -14.04 -4.35
C VAL A 43 -8.34 -15.21 -3.52
N LEU A 44 -9.31 -15.92 -2.93
CA LEU A 44 -9.09 -16.99 -1.95
C LEU A 44 -9.64 -18.34 -2.42
N GLY A 45 -9.03 -19.42 -1.94
CA GLY A 45 -9.60 -20.77 -2.04
C GLY A 45 -9.43 -21.49 -3.38
N VAL A 46 -10.05 -22.67 -3.48
CA VAL A 46 -9.76 -23.66 -4.55
C VAL A 46 -10.20 -23.18 -5.93
N MET A 47 -11.24 -22.34 -6.01
CA MET A 47 -11.79 -21.87 -7.29
C MET A 47 -10.86 -20.91 -8.04
N HIS A 48 -10.00 -20.17 -7.34
CA HIS A 48 -8.99 -19.30 -7.95
C HIS A 48 -7.61 -19.93 -8.07
N ARG A 49 -7.46 -21.16 -7.58
CA ARG A 49 -6.17 -21.83 -7.53
C ARG A 49 -5.60 -22.10 -8.93
N GLY A 50 -6.46 -22.38 -9.91
CA GLY A 50 -6.03 -22.57 -11.29
C GLY A 50 -5.38 -21.33 -11.92
N THR A 51 -5.87 -20.12 -11.62
CA THR A 51 -5.29 -18.88 -12.14
C THR A 51 -4.03 -18.46 -11.37
N ILE A 52 -4.01 -18.66 -10.05
CA ILE A 52 -2.82 -18.43 -9.22
C ILE A 52 -1.69 -19.38 -9.61
N ASP A 53 -1.93 -20.69 -9.68
CA ASP A 53 -0.91 -21.69 -9.99
C ASP A 53 -0.40 -21.56 -11.45
N ALA A 54 -1.21 -21.00 -12.36
CA ALA A 54 -0.78 -20.70 -13.72
C ALA A 54 0.21 -19.51 -13.77
N ALA A 55 0.04 -18.52 -12.90
CA ALA A 55 0.91 -17.35 -12.84
C ALA A 55 2.14 -17.58 -11.95
N ASP A 56 1.99 -18.31 -10.84
CA ASP A 56 3.06 -18.59 -9.88
C ASP A 56 3.76 -19.92 -10.15
N LYS A 57 4.82 -19.86 -10.95
CA LYS A 57 5.65 -21.02 -11.28
C LYS A 57 6.36 -21.64 -10.06
N THR A 58 6.49 -20.90 -8.97
CA THR A 58 7.17 -21.39 -7.75
C THR A 58 6.23 -22.12 -6.80
N GLY A 59 4.92 -21.91 -6.96
CA GLY A 59 3.89 -22.40 -6.05
C GLY A 59 3.97 -21.79 -4.64
N PHE A 60 4.64 -20.65 -4.49
CA PHE A 60 4.84 -19.96 -3.22
C PHE A 60 3.67 -19.03 -2.84
N LEU A 61 2.96 -18.42 -3.78
CA LEU A 61 1.74 -17.66 -3.52
C LEU A 61 0.62 -18.62 -3.12
N ASN A 62 -0.06 -18.31 -2.01
CA ASN A 62 -1.27 -19.01 -1.60
C ASN A 62 -2.51 -18.26 -2.07
N GLU A 63 -2.61 -17.00 -1.69
CA GLU A 63 -3.78 -16.16 -1.88
C GLU A 63 -3.40 -14.68 -1.83
N PHE A 64 -4.26 -13.81 -2.34
CA PHE A 64 -4.05 -12.37 -2.29
C PHE A 64 -5.36 -11.60 -2.18
N THR A 65 -5.26 -10.37 -1.70
CA THR A 65 -6.34 -9.38 -1.68
C THR A 65 -5.88 -8.12 -2.39
N LEU A 66 -6.67 -7.65 -3.35
CA LEU A 66 -6.49 -6.36 -3.98
C LEU A 66 -7.52 -5.38 -3.38
N LYS A 67 -7.04 -4.40 -2.62
CA LYS A 67 -7.86 -3.29 -2.14
C LYS A 67 -7.91 -2.23 -3.23
N MET A 68 -9.10 -1.76 -3.56
CA MET A 68 -9.31 -0.83 -4.65
C MET A 68 -10.11 0.38 -4.20
N LYS A 69 -9.66 1.55 -4.65
CA LYS A 69 -10.41 2.79 -4.56
C LYS A 69 -10.27 3.55 -5.86
N VAL A 70 -11.39 3.75 -6.56
CA VAL A 70 -11.43 4.46 -7.84
C VAL A 70 -12.54 5.50 -7.85
N TRP A 71 -12.27 6.69 -8.39
CA TRP A 71 -13.24 7.80 -8.41
C TRP A 71 -12.92 8.81 -9.50
N ASP A 72 -13.81 9.80 -9.65
CA ASP A 72 -13.61 10.95 -10.54
C ASP A 72 -13.31 12.20 -9.69
N TYR A 73 -12.29 12.97 -10.06
CA TYR A 73 -11.99 14.27 -9.48
C TYR A 73 -11.79 15.32 -10.56
N LEU A 74 -12.61 16.38 -10.51
CA LEU A 74 -12.65 17.43 -11.53
C LEU A 74 -12.83 16.91 -12.97
N GLY A 75 -13.45 15.74 -13.13
CA GLY A 75 -13.68 15.12 -14.42
C GLY A 75 -12.55 14.19 -14.87
N GLU A 76 -11.49 13.96 -14.09
CA GLU A 76 -10.40 13.04 -14.41
C GLU A 76 -10.39 11.81 -13.48
N PRO A 77 -10.01 10.63 -14.00
CA PRO A 77 -10.09 9.40 -13.23
C PRO A 77 -8.92 9.32 -12.24
N LEU A 78 -9.23 8.94 -11.01
CA LEU A 78 -8.26 8.69 -9.95
C LEU A 78 -8.38 7.26 -9.44
N GLU A 79 -7.23 6.67 -9.12
CA GLU A 79 -7.12 5.29 -8.68
C GLU A 79 -6.10 5.12 -7.56
N MET A 80 -6.41 4.20 -6.64
CA MET A 80 -5.54 3.77 -5.56
C MET A 80 -5.72 2.29 -5.35
N TYR A 81 -4.59 1.59 -5.21
CA TYR A 81 -4.56 0.15 -5.07
C TYR A 81 -3.63 -0.23 -3.91
N ALA A 82 -4.01 -1.29 -3.20
CA ALA A 82 -3.11 -1.93 -2.24
C ALA A 82 -3.15 -3.45 -2.41
N PHE A 83 -1.97 -4.06 -2.38
CA PHE A 83 -1.82 -5.50 -2.54
C PHE A 83 -1.41 -6.15 -1.22
N GLN A 84 -2.23 -7.10 -0.77
CA GLN A 84 -1.95 -7.97 0.36
C GLN A 84 -1.80 -9.40 -0.17
N TRP A 85 -0.83 -10.15 0.34
CA TRP A 85 -0.57 -11.50 -0.17
C TRP A 85 -0.12 -12.42 0.96
N TYR A 86 -0.37 -13.71 0.77
CA TYR A 86 -0.01 -14.77 1.70
C TYR A 86 0.72 -15.88 0.98
N ARG A 87 1.71 -16.47 1.65
CA ARG A 87 2.54 -17.52 1.06
C ARG A 87 2.03 -18.91 1.46
N LYS A 88 2.46 -19.92 0.70
CA LYS A 88 2.44 -21.32 1.13
C LYS A 88 3.67 -21.61 2.00
N ASP A 89 3.63 -22.70 2.76
CA ASP A 89 4.76 -23.11 3.61
C ASP A 89 5.95 -23.72 2.84
N SER A 90 5.90 -23.73 1.51
CA SER A 90 6.97 -24.23 0.66
C SER A 90 6.93 -23.56 -0.71
N TYR A 91 8.09 -23.56 -1.37
CA TYR A 91 8.19 -23.21 -2.79
C TYR A 91 9.03 -24.24 -3.54
N THR A 92 8.98 -24.15 -4.86
CA THR A 92 9.75 -24.99 -5.77
C THR A 92 10.49 -24.12 -6.79
N VAL A 93 11.80 -24.33 -6.95
CA VAL A 93 12.62 -23.61 -7.94
C VAL A 93 13.63 -24.56 -8.59
N LYS A 94 14.17 -24.15 -9.74
CA LYS A 94 15.19 -24.91 -10.47
C LYS A 94 16.58 -24.57 -9.94
N VAL A 95 17.25 -25.53 -9.32
CA VAL A 95 18.62 -25.44 -8.78
C VAL A 95 19.51 -26.38 -9.58
N ASP A 96 20.52 -25.84 -10.27
CA ASP A 96 21.49 -26.63 -11.06
C ASP A 96 20.80 -27.62 -12.02
N ASN A 97 19.83 -27.11 -12.78
CA ASN A 97 18.96 -27.86 -13.68
C ASN A 97 18.00 -28.90 -13.07
N THR A 98 17.94 -28.99 -11.74
CA THR A 98 17.04 -29.90 -11.02
C THR A 98 15.94 -29.12 -10.31
N ILE A 99 14.70 -29.58 -10.40
CA ILE A 99 13.59 -29.00 -9.64
C ILE A 99 13.75 -29.39 -8.18
N ARG A 100 13.86 -28.40 -7.29
CA ARG A 100 14.04 -28.60 -5.84
C ARG A 100 12.97 -27.82 -5.09
N SER A 101 12.47 -28.43 -4.01
CA SER A 101 11.52 -27.80 -3.10
C SER A 101 12.09 -27.72 -1.68
N ILE A 102 11.83 -26.60 -1.02
CA ILE A 102 12.13 -26.36 0.38
C ILE A 102 10.88 -25.87 1.08
N SER A 103 10.67 -26.34 2.31
CA SER A 103 9.56 -25.93 3.16
C SER A 103 10.07 -25.21 4.39
N LEU A 104 9.25 -24.32 4.94
CA LEU A 104 9.52 -23.60 6.18
C LEU A 104 9.85 -24.56 7.33
N ASP A 105 9.20 -25.74 7.36
CA ASP A 105 9.46 -26.78 8.35
C ASP A 105 10.90 -27.31 8.33
N LYS A 106 11.48 -27.49 7.13
CA LYS A 106 12.88 -27.91 6.98
C LYS A 106 13.88 -26.85 7.45
N LEU A 107 13.46 -25.59 7.49
CA LEU A 107 14.32 -24.46 7.88
C LEU A 107 14.26 -24.16 9.38
N LYS A 108 13.42 -24.86 10.17
CA LYS A 108 13.28 -24.62 11.63
C LYS A 108 14.59 -24.79 12.41
N GLU A 109 15.50 -25.63 11.93
CA GLU A 109 16.80 -25.86 12.54
C GLU A 109 17.82 -24.75 12.20
N TYR A 110 17.52 -23.88 11.24
CA TYR A 110 18.43 -22.85 10.72
C TYR A 110 17.74 -21.47 10.73
N PRO A 111 17.76 -20.72 11.85
CA PRO A 111 16.99 -19.48 12.00
C PRO A 111 17.32 -18.41 10.97
N ASP A 112 18.57 -18.34 10.54
CA ASP A 112 19.04 -17.45 9.48
C ASP A 112 18.29 -17.72 8.16
N LEU A 113 18.20 -19.00 7.76
CA LEU A 113 17.48 -19.41 6.55
C LEU A 113 15.97 -19.27 6.71
N GLN A 114 15.44 -19.54 7.90
CA GLN A 114 14.03 -19.34 8.19
C GLN A 114 13.65 -17.87 8.05
N LYS A 115 14.45 -16.95 8.60
CA LYS A 115 14.23 -15.51 8.47
C LYS A 115 14.26 -15.07 7.00
N ARG A 116 15.29 -15.50 6.26
CA ARG A 116 15.41 -15.23 4.82
C ARG A 116 14.20 -15.73 4.02
N PHE A 117 13.71 -16.93 4.32
CA PHE A 117 12.51 -17.49 3.71
C PHE A 117 11.26 -16.64 3.99
N LEU A 118 11.09 -16.17 5.22
CA LEU A 118 9.97 -15.32 5.63
C LEU A 118 10.06 -13.90 5.06
N ASP A 119 11.26 -13.43 4.75
CA ASP A 119 11.51 -12.13 4.12
C ASP A 119 11.42 -12.17 2.57
N ILE A 120 11.20 -13.34 1.96
CA ILE A 120 10.93 -13.44 0.51
C ILE A 120 9.64 -12.67 0.23
N ARG A 121 9.69 -11.81 -0.80
CA ARG A 121 8.55 -11.06 -1.33
C ARG A 121 8.61 -11.04 -2.85
N PRO A 122 7.47 -10.90 -3.56
CA PRO A 122 7.49 -10.70 -4.99
C PRO A 122 8.35 -9.49 -5.37
N THR A 123 9.08 -9.59 -6.48
CA THR A 123 9.82 -8.46 -7.08
C THR A 123 8.95 -7.69 -8.07
N LYS A 124 7.94 -8.35 -8.64
CA LYS A 124 6.97 -7.75 -9.57
C LYS A 124 5.62 -8.45 -9.44
N VAL A 125 4.54 -7.66 -9.43
CA VAL A 125 3.16 -8.17 -9.45
C VAL A 125 2.33 -7.26 -10.32
N ASP A 126 1.77 -7.80 -11.41
CA ASP A 126 0.73 -7.11 -12.19
C ASP A 126 -0.59 -7.86 -11.98
N ILE A 127 -1.68 -7.14 -11.70
CA ILE A 127 -2.99 -7.72 -11.43
C ILE A 127 -3.95 -7.33 -12.55
N LYS A 128 -4.47 -8.33 -13.25
CA LYS A 128 -5.58 -8.14 -14.20
C LYS A 128 -6.89 -8.16 -13.44
N ILE A 129 -7.64 -7.07 -13.55
CA ILE A 129 -9.02 -6.99 -13.09
C ILE A 129 -9.97 -7.00 -14.28
N SER A 130 -11.15 -7.58 -14.07
CA SER A 130 -12.24 -7.53 -15.04
C SER A 130 -13.59 -7.58 -14.36
N GLY A 131 -14.63 -7.17 -15.06
CA GLY A 131 -15.99 -7.38 -14.58
C GLY A 131 -17.00 -6.46 -15.24
N TYR A 132 -18.08 -6.17 -14.52
CA TYR A 132 -19.22 -5.43 -15.04
C TYR A 132 -19.43 -4.14 -14.25
N ALA A 133 -19.86 -3.10 -14.95
CA ALA A 133 -20.32 -1.86 -14.35
C ALA A 133 -21.81 -1.68 -14.61
N GLY A 134 -22.52 -1.18 -13.60
CA GLY A 134 -23.95 -0.97 -13.70
C GLY A 134 -24.46 0.13 -12.79
N ASP A 135 -25.72 0.50 -13.01
CA ASP A 135 -26.45 1.56 -12.31
C ASP A 135 -26.93 1.15 -10.91
N GLY A 136 -26.60 -0.06 -10.46
CA GLY A 136 -27.00 -0.59 -9.15
C GLY A 136 -28.43 -1.14 -9.11
N ASN A 137 -29.23 -0.96 -10.17
CA ASN A 137 -30.59 -1.49 -10.26
C ASN A 137 -30.57 -2.94 -10.79
N ALA A 138 -29.89 -3.82 -10.07
CA ALA A 138 -29.82 -5.23 -10.41
C ALA A 138 -31.11 -5.96 -10.04
N THR A 139 -31.56 -6.90 -10.88
CA THR A 139 -32.71 -7.77 -10.58
C THR A 139 -32.34 -9.02 -9.78
N ASN A 140 -31.05 -9.24 -9.53
CA ASN A 140 -30.52 -10.30 -8.66
C ASN A 140 -29.13 -9.94 -8.12
N ASP A 141 -28.74 -10.60 -7.03
CA ASP A 141 -27.48 -10.37 -6.29
C ASP A 141 -26.20 -10.75 -7.07
N LEU A 142 -26.34 -11.24 -8.30
CA LEU A 142 -25.21 -11.59 -9.17
C LEU A 142 -24.97 -10.55 -10.27
N GLN A 143 -25.79 -9.51 -10.37
CA GLN A 143 -25.66 -8.45 -11.37
C GLN A 143 -25.44 -7.08 -10.70
N VAL A 144 -24.97 -6.11 -11.49
CA VAL A 144 -24.72 -4.72 -11.05
C VAL A 144 -25.67 -3.72 -11.72
N GLY A 145 -26.63 -4.20 -12.51
CA GLY A 145 -27.55 -3.36 -13.30
C GLY A 145 -27.06 -3.13 -14.74
N LYS A 146 -27.75 -2.25 -15.47
CA LYS A 146 -27.49 -1.96 -16.90
C LYS A 146 -27.31 -0.45 -17.12
N ILE A 147 -26.55 -0.07 -18.14
CA ILE A 147 -26.21 1.34 -18.43
C ILE A 147 -26.73 1.71 -19.81
N LYS A 148 -27.19 2.95 -19.97
CA LYS A 148 -27.57 3.48 -21.29
C LYS A 148 -26.32 3.97 -22.03
N VAL A 149 -26.12 3.46 -23.24
CA VAL A 149 -25.05 3.86 -24.16
C VAL A 149 -25.70 4.54 -25.37
N GLU A 150 -25.14 5.64 -25.87
CA GLU A 150 -25.77 6.49 -26.90
C GLU A 150 -26.07 5.73 -28.19
N GLU A 151 -25.20 4.79 -28.54
CA GLU A 151 -25.29 3.95 -29.73
C GLU A 151 -26.26 2.77 -29.59
N SER A 152 -26.76 2.50 -28.38
CA SER A 152 -27.71 1.42 -28.13
C SER A 152 -29.12 1.95 -27.90
N SER A 153 -30.10 1.28 -28.50
CA SER A 153 -31.52 1.59 -28.32
C SER A 153 -32.06 1.16 -26.94
N VAL A 154 -31.34 0.29 -26.23
CA VAL A 154 -31.73 -0.25 -24.92
C VAL A 154 -30.56 -0.18 -23.94
N PRO A 155 -30.81 -0.19 -22.61
CA PRO A 155 -29.73 -0.35 -21.64
C PRO A 155 -28.99 -1.68 -21.83
N VAL A 156 -27.67 -1.63 -21.75
CA VAL A 156 -26.76 -2.76 -22.02
C VAL A 156 -25.92 -3.11 -20.79
N ASN A 157 -25.37 -4.32 -20.79
CA ASN A 157 -24.33 -4.69 -19.84
C ASN A 157 -23.01 -4.09 -20.33
N VAL A 158 -22.34 -3.35 -19.45
CA VAL A 158 -21.01 -2.81 -19.73
C VAL A 158 -19.99 -3.64 -18.98
N PHE A 159 -19.03 -4.19 -19.72
CA PHE A 159 -17.90 -4.96 -19.24
C PHE A 159 -16.64 -4.08 -19.24
N TYR A 160 -15.69 -4.38 -18.37
CA TYR A 160 -14.39 -3.72 -18.37
C TYR A 160 -13.25 -4.69 -18.07
N THR A 161 -12.06 -4.34 -18.55
CA THR A 161 -10.79 -4.95 -18.14
C THR A 161 -9.76 -3.89 -17.80
N TYR A 162 -8.84 -4.18 -16.89
CA TYR A 162 -7.73 -3.28 -16.57
C TYR A 162 -6.55 -4.09 -16.00
N ILE A 163 -5.34 -3.57 -16.15
CA ILE A 163 -4.14 -4.13 -15.55
C ILE A 163 -3.59 -3.11 -14.57
N VAL A 164 -3.68 -3.44 -13.29
CA VAL A 164 -2.99 -2.70 -12.23
C VAL A 164 -1.53 -3.13 -12.25
N LYS A 165 -0.63 -2.19 -12.51
CA LYS A 165 0.80 -2.48 -12.67
C LYS A 165 1.49 -2.54 -11.31
N ASP A 166 2.61 -3.24 -11.26
CA ASP A 166 3.48 -3.31 -10.10
C ASP A 166 3.89 -1.94 -9.53
N VAL A 167 4.12 -0.94 -10.39
CA VAL A 167 4.45 0.43 -9.98
C VAL A 167 3.34 1.11 -9.17
N ASP A 168 2.09 0.70 -9.39
CA ASP A 168 0.92 1.20 -8.66
C ASP A 168 0.64 0.34 -7.40
N LEU A 169 1.35 -0.78 -7.24
CA LEU A 169 1.22 -1.72 -6.14
C LEU A 169 2.47 -1.66 -5.25
N LEU A 170 2.37 -0.98 -4.12
CA LEU A 170 3.44 -0.97 -3.13
C LEU A 170 3.56 -2.34 -2.42
N ILE A 171 4.41 -3.23 -2.95
CA ILE A 171 4.57 -4.60 -2.44
C ILE A 171 5.13 -4.58 -0.99
N ALA A 172 4.28 -4.97 -0.05
CA ALA A 172 4.62 -5.10 1.37
C ALA A 172 5.07 -6.53 1.74
N LYS A 173 5.42 -6.74 3.03
CA LYS A 173 5.62 -8.09 3.57
C LYS A 173 4.32 -8.89 3.53
N GLU A 174 4.45 -10.21 3.62
CA GLU A 174 3.32 -11.13 3.73
C GLU A 174 2.29 -10.65 4.77
N GLY A 175 1.00 -10.70 4.42
CA GLY A 175 -0.11 -10.30 5.27
C GLY A 175 -0.21 -8.80 5.55
N ALA A 176 0.78 -8.00 5.16
CA ALA A 176 0.69 -6.54 5.18
C ALA A 176 0.31 -6.02 3.78
N PHE A 177 -0.21 -4.80 3.74
CA PHE A 177 -0.39 -4.05 2.52
C PHE A 177 0.13 -2.63 2.73
N ARG A 178 0.42 -1.95 1.62
CA ARG A 178 0.73 -0.52 1.62
C ARG A 178 -0.18 0.14 0.61
N GLU A 179 -0.90 1.14 1.08
CA GLU A 179 -1.67 2.02 0.23
C GLU A 179 -0.77 3.21 -0.16
N PRO A 180 -0.74 3.63 -1.43
CA PRO A 180 0.00 4.82 -1.82
C PRO A 180 -0.57 6.05 -1.11
N THR A 181 0.28 7.02 -0.77
CA THR A 181 -0.16 8.28 -0.14
C THR A 181 -0.78 9.25 -1.15
N VAL A 182 -0.47 9.08 -2.44
CA VAL A 182 -0.96 9.90 -3.54
C VAL A 182 -1.73 9.00 -4.50
N ALA A 183 -2.90 9.45 -4.91
CA ALA A 183 -3.70 8.78 -5.91
C ALA A 183 -2.99 8.78 -7.27
N GLY A 184 -3.00 7.63 -7.94
CA GLY A 184 -2.65 7.54 -9.35
C GLY A 184 -3.73 8.16 -10.22
N SER A 185 -3.36 8.52 -11.44
CA SER A 185 -4.29 8.97 -12.47
C SER A 185 -3.81 8.47 -13.82
N PRO A 186 -4.60 7.66 -14.54
CA PRO A 186 -4.31 7.32 -15.92
C PRO A 186 -4.22 8.58 -16.78
N PRO A 187 -3.43 8.57 -17.88
CA PRO A 187 -3.26 9.75 -18.72
C PRO A 187 -4.57 10.36 -19.24
N THR A 188 -5.53 9.49 -19.59
CA THR A 188 -6.90 9.89 -19.95
C THR A 188 -7.90 8.79 -19.58
N TRP A 189 -9.19 9.10 -19.70
CA TRP A 189 -10.27 8.11 -19.63
C TRP A 189 -10.18 6.98 -20.66
N ASN A 190 -9.42 7.14 -21.75
CA ASN A 190 -9.20 6.06 -22.72
C ASN A 190 -8.27 4.98 -22.16
N GLU A 191 -7.39 5.31 -21.23
CA GLU A 191 -6.51 4.35 -20.56
C GLU A 191 -7.12 3.83 -19.26
N PHE A 192 -8.05 4.57 -18.65
CA PHE A 192 -8.77 4.16 -17.45
C PHE A 192 -9.90 3.18 -17.76
N PHE A 193 -9.67 1.91 -17.44
CA PHE A 193 -10.54 0.77 -17.73
C PHE A 193 -10.85 0.62 -19.23
N ASN A 194 -10.59 -0.56 -19.79
CA ASN A 194 -10.97 -0.87 -21.15
C ASN A 194 -12.43 -1.33 -21.18
N TRP A 195 -13.33 -0.41 -21.52
CA TRP A 195 -14.78 -0.56 -21.53
C TRP A 195 -15.27 -1.21 -22.81
N GLN A 196 -16.20 -2.15 -22.65
CA GLN A 196 -16.86 -2.87 -23.73
C GLN A 196 -18.33 -3.02 -23.42
N TYR A 197 -19.19 -3.09 -24.43
CA TYR A 197 -20.59 -3.43 -24.23
C TYR A 197 -21.08 -4.41 -25.29
N SER A 198 -22.11 -5.19 -24.94
CA SER A 198 -22.75 -6.10 -25.89
C SER A 198 -23.94 -5.40 -26.54
N ASP A 199 -23.95 -5.33 -27.86
CA ASP A 199 -25.18 -5.11 -28.61
C ASP A 199 -26.03 -6.40 -28.52
N PRO A 200 -27.36 -6.37 -28.28
CA PRO A 200 -28.17 -7.57 -28.07
C PRO A 200 -28.11 -8.61 -29.20
N THR A 201 -27.68 -8.20 -30.39
CA THR A 201 -27.55 -9.04 -31.58
C THR A 201 -26.13 -9.08 -32.17
N GLY A 202 -25.17 -8.39 -31.56
CA GLY A 202 -23.86 -8.12 -32.15
C GLY A 202 -22.66 -8.61 -31.31
N PRO A 203 -21.44 -8.51 -31.85
CA PRO A 203 -20.22 -8.72 -31.07
C PRO A 203 -20.07 -7.68 -29.96
N LEU A 204 -19.14 -7.90 -29.03
CA LEU A 204 -18.73 -6.87 -28.08
C LEU A 204 -18.15 -5.67 -28.83
N ILE A 205 -18.58 -4.48 -28.43
CA ILE A 205 -18.13 -3.21 -29.00
C ILE A 205 -17.18 -2.56 -28.00
N ASP A 206 -15.94 -2.36 -28.43
CA ASP A 206 -14.90 -1.64 -27.67
C ASP A 206 -15.15 -0.13 -27.70
N LEU A 207 -15.16 0.50 -26.52
CA LEU A 207 -15.28 1.95 -26.38
C LEU A 207 -13.92 2.62 -26.35
N ASN A 208 -12.92 1.95 -25.80
CA ASN A 208 -11.54 2.40 -25.76
C ASN A 208 -10.81 1.96 -27.03
N VAL A 209 -9.70 2.63 -27.32
CA VAL A 209 -8.73 2.21 -28.36
C VAL A 209 -7.35 2.15 -27.74
N THR A 210 -6.39 1.51 -28.43
CA THR A 210 -5.00 1.51 -27.94
C THR A 210 -4.48 2.94 -27.83
N GLU A 211 -3.58 3.19 -26.88
CA GLU A 211 -2.99 4.52 -26.64
C GLU A 211 -2.39 5.11 -27.94
N ASP A 212 -1.66 4.29 -28.71
CA ASP A 212 -1.10 4.70 -30.01
C ASP A 212 -2.18 5.09 -31.03
N SER A 213 -3.30 4.37 -31.05
CA SER A 213 -4.42 4.69 -31.92
C SER A 213 -5.10 5.97 -31.45
N PHE A 214 -5.29 6.13 -30.15
CA PHE A 214 -5.90 7.31 -29.54
C PHE A 214 -5.13 8.58 -29.86
N LYS A 215 -3.80 8.56 -29.68
CA LYS A 215 -2.90 9.69 -29.98
C LYS A 215 -2.90 10.10 -31.46
N ARG A 216 -3.26 9.20 -32.37
CA ARG A 216 -3.36 9.48 -33.82
C ARG A 216 -4.70 10.07 -34.23
N LEU A 217 -5.73 10.00 -33.39
CA LEU A 217 -7.02 10.63 -33.65
C LEU A 217 -6.91 12.15 -33.57
N SER A 218 -7.81 12.85 -34.27
CA SER A 218 -7.95 14.30 -34.10
C SER A 218 -8.42 14.66 -32.69
N GLN A 219 -8.15 15.88 -32.23
CA GLN A 219 -8.56 16.33 -30.89
C GLN A 219 -10.07 16.23 -30.66
N GLU A 220 -10.88 16.48 -31.70
CA GLU A 220 -12.34 16.39 -31.60
C GLU A 220 -12.82 14.94 -31.47
N GLU A 221 -12.20 14.01 -32.17
CA GLU A 221 -12.48 12.57 -32.01
C GLU A 221 -12.07 12.06 -30.63
N GLN A 222 -10.90 12.48 -30.13
CA GLN A 222 -10.44 12.16 -28.78
C GLN A 222 -11.44 12.67 -27.71
N LYS A 223 -11.86 13.94 -27.81
CA LYS A 223 -12.86 14.53 -26.91
C LYS A 223 -14.20 13.79 -26.96
N LEU A 224 -14.68 13.46 -28.16
CA LEU A 224 -15.94 12.74 -28.33
C LEU A 224 -15.87 11.36 -27.65
N ARG A 225 -14.76 10.64 -27.82
CA ARG A 225 -14.56 9.33 -27.19
C ARG A 225 -14.47 9.43 -25.67
N ILE A 226 -13.66 10.35 -25.14
CA ILE A 226 -13.58 10.61 -23.70
C ILE A 226 -14.97 10.96 -23.14
N LYS A 227 -15.74 11.80 -23.83
CA LYS A 227 -17.09 12.18 -23.41
C LYS A 227 -18.01 10.96 -23.28
N LYS A 228 -17.96 10.00 -24.21
CA LYS A 228 -18.74 8.76 -24.14
C LYS A 228 -18.38 7.94 -22.92
N ILE A 229 -17.09 7.74 -22.65
CA ILE A 229 -16.61 7.00 -21.47
C ILE A 229 -17.04 7.71 -20.17
N LYS A 230 -16.87 9.03 -20.08
CA LYS A 230 -17.34 9.84 -18.94
C LYS A 230 -18.86 9.71 -18.73
N ASN A 231 -19.65 9.68 -19.80
CA ASN A 231 -21.11 9.51 -19.72
C ASN A 231 -21.51 8.12 -19.19
N ILE A 232 -20.74 7.09 -19.53
CA ILE A 232 -20.93 5.75 -18.96
C ILE A 232 -20.58 5.77 -17.48
N TRP A 233 -19.40 6.29 -17.12
CA TRP A 233 -18.93 6.37 -15.73
C TRP A 233 -19.94 7.05 -14.80
N LYS A 234 -20.53 8.17 -15.21
CA LYS A 234 -21.55 8.91 -14.42
C LYS A 234 -22.79 8.10 -14.08
N GLN A 235 -23.10 7.06 -14.86
CA GLN A 235 -24.23 6.17 -14.60
C GLN A 235 -23.86 5.01 -13.70
N VAL A 236 -22.58 4.72 -13.50
CA VAL A 236 -22.11 3.62 -12.66
C VAL A 236 -22.42 3.93 -11.20
N LYS A 237 -22.97 2.95 -10.50
CA LYS A 237 -23.19 2.95 -9.04
C LYS A 237 -22.61 1.71 -8.37
N GLN A 238 -22.34 0.66 -9.14
CA GLN A 238 -21.66 -0.54 -8.67
C GLN A 238 -20.73 -1.10 -9.74
N LEU A 239 -19.58 -1.60 -9.29
CA LEU A 239 -18.65 -2.38 -10.09
C LEU A 239 -18.57 -3.78 -9.47
N SER A 240 -18.74 -4.82 -10.28
CA SER A 240 -18.37 -6.17 -9.87
C SER A 240 -16.99 -6.46 -10.40
N VAL A 241 -16.11 -6.98 -9.56
CA VAL A 241 -14.71 -7.18 -9.92
C VAL A 241 -14.35 -8.65 -9.75
N SER A 242 -13.60 -9.17 -10.71
CA SER A 242 -12.75 -10.34 -10.55
C SER A 242 -11.31 -9.92 -10.76
N ALA A 243 -10.40 -10.47 -9.96
CA ALA A 243 -8.98 -10.19 -10.01
C ALA A 243 -8.18 -11.48 -10.28
N SER A 244 -7.08 -11.33 -11.00
CA SER A 244 -6.18 -12.42 -11.34
C SER A 244 -4.77 -11.89 -11.50
N ILE A 245 -3.77 -12.71 -11.18
CA ILE A 245 -2.37 -12.36 -11.43
C ILE A 245 -2.11 -12.39 -12.94
N ALA A 246 -1.70 -11.26 -13.50
CA ALA A 246 -1.26 -11.14 -14.89
C ALA A 246 0.23 -11.48 -15.02
N THR A 247 1.05 -11.01 -14.08
CA THR A 247 2.49 -11.29 -14.01
C THR A 247 2.90 -11.36 -12.55
N LEU A 248 3.77 -12.32 -12.20
CA LEU A 248 4.35 -12.48 -10.89
C LEU A 248 5.79 -12.92 -11.03
N GLU A 249 6.70 -12.17 -10.42
CA GLU A 249 8.12 -12.48 -10.37
C GLU A 249 8.57 -12.55 -8.91
N TRP A 250 9.40 -13.55 -8.62
CA TRP A 250 10.00 -13.77 -7.30
C TRP A 250 11.51 -13.52 -7.36
N PRO A 251 12.17 -13.26 -6.22
CA PRO A 251 13.61 -13.12 -6.15
C PRO A 251 14.28 -14.50 -6.28
N GLU A 252 14.30 -15.04 -7.50
CA GLU A 252 14.72 -16.41 -7.79
C GLU A 252 16.12 -16.73 -7.25
N TYR A 253 17.06 -15.78 -7.33
CA TYR A 253 18.42 -15.96 -6.79
C TYR A 253 18.43 -16.19 -5.28
N GLU A 254 17.60 -15.45 -4.53
CA GLU A 254 17.48 -15.62 -3.08
C GLU A 254 16.84 -16.97 -2.75
N MET A 255 15.78 -17.33 -3.48
CA MET A 255 15.12 -18.63 -3.34
C MET A 255 16.07 -19.81 -3.61
N ILE A 256 16.94 -19.68 -4.61
CA ILE A 256 17.98 -20.66 -4.95
C ILE A 256 19.07 -20.70 -3.86
N ASP A 257 19.54 -19.54 -3.38
CA ASP A 257 20.60 -19.49 -2.37
C ASP A 257 20.15 -20.07 -1.02
N ILE A 258 18.89 -19.89 -0.62
CA ILE A 258 18.34 -20.56 0.57
C ILE A 258 18.47 -22.08 0.43
N ILE A 259 18.10 -22.66 -0.72
CA ILE A 259 18.21 -24.11 -0.96
C ILE A 259 19.68 -24.56 -0.96
N LYS A 260 20.56 -23.84 -1.67
CA LYS A 260 21.99 -24.17 -1.73
C LYS A 260 22.64 -24.06 -0.35
N THR A 261 22.28 -23.06 0.44
CA THR A 261 22.80 -22.89 1.80
C THR A 261 22.30 -23.97 2.73
N TYR A 262 21.02 -24.32 2.66
CA TYR A 262 20.46 -25.45 3.40
C TYR A 262 21.20 -26.76 3.09
N ASP A 263 21.45 -27.07 1.81
CA ASP A 263 22.20 -28.26 1.40
C ASP A 263 23.64 -28.21 1.96
N ARG A 264 24.31 -27.05 1.94
CA ARG A 264 25.63 -26.86 2.55
C ARG A 264 25.62 -27.11 4.05
N TYR A 265 24.65 -26.57 4.79
CA TYR A 265 24.54 -26.74 6.23
C TYR A 265 24.31 -28.20 6.60
N LYS A 266 23.38 -28.86 5.91
CA LYS A 266 23.07 -30.27 6.10
C LYS A 266 24.27 -31.18 5.81
N ASN A 267 25.04 -30.87 4.76
CA ASN A 267 26.18 -31.69 4.34
C ASN A 267 27.47 -31.44 5.14
N LYS A 268 27.67 -30.24 5.70
CA LYS A 268 28.91 -29.87 6.41
C LYS A 268 28.85 -29.97 7.93
N LYS A 269 27.75 -30.44 8.55
CA LYS A 269 27.56 -30.45 10.02
C LYS A 269 28.09 -29.16 10.67
N LYS A 270 27.80 -27.99 10.07
CA LYS A 270 28.19 -26.72 10.68
C LYS A 270 27.41 -26.63 12.00
N GLU A 271 28.11 -26.65 13.12
CA GLU A 271 27.49 -26.28 14.38
C GLU A 271 27.09 -24.81 14.28
N LEU A 272 25.79 -24.55 14.41
CA LEU A 272 25.25 -23.21 14.60
C LEU A 272 26.06 -22.51 15.70
N SER A 273 26.41 -21.25 15.48
CA SER A 273 27.02 -20.44 16.54
C SER A 273 26.10 -20.43 17.77
N PRO A 274 26.63 -20.24 19.00
CA PRO A 274 25.80 -20.18 20.21
C PRO A 274 24.64 -19.18 20.11
N GLN A 275 24.82 -18.09 19.35
CA GLN A 275 23.82 -17.06 19.12
C GLN A 275 22.70 -17.54 18.17
N GLU A 276 23.05 -18.22 17.08
CA GLU A 276 22.07 -18.86 16.18
C GLU A 276 21.33 -20.02 16.87
N LYS A 277 21.98 -20.77 17.76
CA LYS A 277 21.31 -21.79 18.60
C LYS A 277 20.32 -21.16 19.56
N LEU A 278 20.67 -20.02 20.17
CA LEU A 278 19.79 -19.29 21.08
C LEU A 278 18.57 -18.73 20.35
N GLU A 279 18.75 -18.16 19.15
CA GLU A 279 17.64 -17.69 18.31
C GLU A 279 16.73 -18.84 17.85
N ALA A 280 17.29 -20.02 17.54
CA ALA A 280 16.51 -21.21 17.20
C ALA A 280 15.66 -21.71 18.37
N GLU A 281 16.23 -21.74 19.58
CA GLU A 281 15.51 -22.08 20.81
C GLU A 281 14.41 -21.05 21.12
N LEU A 282 14.71 -19.75 21.00
CA LEU A 282 13.71 -18.69 21.18
C LEU A 282 12.55 -18.79 20.16
N ALA A 283 12.84 -19.10 18.90
CA ALA A 283 11.83 -19.30 17.86
C ALA A 283 10.99 -20.58 18.07
N LYS A 284 11.53 -21.62 18.74
CA LYS A 284 10.75 -22.80 19.16
C LYS A 284 9.83 -22.50 20.33
N VAL A 285 10.30 -21.72 21.32
CA VAL A 285 9.48 -21.28 22.46
C VAL A 285 8.35 -20.35 22.04
N GLN A 286 8.54 -19.54 20.99
CA GLN A 286 7.47 -18.74 20.40
C GLN A 286 6.38 -19.57 19.69
N ARG A 287 6.65 -20.84 19.34
CA ARG A 287 5.68 -21.72 18.66
C ARG A 287 4.84 -22.60 19.59
N THR A 288 5.09 -22.62 20.90
CA THR A 288 4.31 -23.40 21.88
C THR A 288 3.19 -22.62 22.57
N LYS A 289 2.86 -21.41 22.09
CA LYS A 289 1.61 -20.75 22.44
C LYS A 289 0.73 -20.66 21.19
N GLU A 290 -0.19 -21.61 21.03
CA GLU A 290 -1.38 -21.38 20.20
C GLU A 290 -2.09 -20.15 20.79
N TYR A 291 -2.07 -19.04 20.04
CA TYR A 291 -2.90 -17.89 20.38
C TYR A 291 -4.35 -18.23 20.07
N THR A 292 -5.08 -18.67 21.10
CA THR A 292 -6.54 -18.61 21.08
C THR A 292 -6.96 -17.20 21.50
N SER A 293 -8.07 -16.68 20.95
CA SER A 293 -8.50 -15.28 21.07
C SER A 293 -8.87 -14.82 22.49
N ASN A 294 -8.64 -15.64 23.52
CA ASN A 294 -9.11 -15.42 24.89
C ASN A 294 -8.01 -15.50 25.97
N ASP A 295 -6.73 -15.54 25.62
CA ASP A 295 -5.66 -15.48 26.62
C ASP A 295 -5.23 -14.03 26.89
N ASP A 296 -5.77 -13.48 27.98
CA ASP A 296 -5.17 -12.35 28.70
C ASP A 296 -3.70 -12.70 29.03
N TRP A 297 -2.78 -11.84 28.59
CA TRP A 297 -1.31 -11.75 28.79
C TRP A 297 -0.46 -11.92 27.53
N GLY A 298 -0.30 -10.79 26.83
CA GLY A 298 0.78 -10.61 25.86
C GLY A 298 0.71 -9.33 25.04
N VAL A 299 0.39 -8.17 25.65
CA VAL A 299 0.70 -6.87 25.02
C VAL A 299 2.19 -6.89 24.67
N LEU A 300 2.51 -6.82 23.38
CA LEU A 300 3.88 -6.60 22.90
C LEU A 300 4.44 -5.44 23.71
N PRO A 301 5.68 -5.50 24.26
CA PRO A 301 6.28 -4.29 24.79
C PRO A 301 6.24 -3.28 23.65
N GLU A 302 5.47 -2.20 23.83
CA GLU A 302 5.71 -1.00 23.06
C GLU A 302 7.21 -0.76 23.20
N LEU A 303 7.93 -0.78 22.07
CA LEU A 303 9.18 -0.04 22.01
C LEU A 303 8.79 1.42 22.16
N LYS A 304 8.51 1.82 23.40
CA LYS A 304 8.66 3.19 23.80
C LYS A 304 10.15 3.44 23.70
N GLU A 305 10.58 4.00 22.57
CA GLU A 305 11.57 5.05 22.70
C GLU A 305 10.88 6.11 23.58
N GLU A 306 11.04 6.02 24.90
CA GLU A 306 10.67 7.11 25.81
C GLU A 306 11.63 8.24 25.45
N PHE A 307 11.23 9.04 24.47
CA PHE A 307 11.88 10.31 24.24
C PHE A 307 11.67 11.12 25.52
N PRO A 308 12.74 11.69 26.09
CA PRO A 308 12.62 12.46 27.32
C PRO A 308 11.54 13.53 27.13
N LYS A 309 10.59 13.64 28.07
CA LYS A 309 9.59 14.69 28.00
C LYS A 309 10.32 16.03 28.10
N ILE A 310 10.00 16.93 27.18
CA ILE A 310 10.61 18.25 27.12
C ILE A 310 9.67 19.22 27.83
N GLY A 311 10.09 19.71 28.99
CA GLY A 311 9.49 20.89 29.61
C GLY A 311 10.00 22.15 28.92
N ILE A 312 9.11 23.11 28.67
CA ILE A 312 9.49 24.45 28.19
C ILE A 312 9.37 25.40 29.38
N ASP A 313 10.48 25.96 29.83
CA ASP A 313 10.49 27.08 30.76
C ASP A 313 10.71 28.39 29.99
N LYS A 314 9.82 29.37 30.20
CA LYS A 314 9.82 30.66 29.47
C LYS A 314 10.26 31.74 30.44
N SER A 315 11.43 32.31 30.20
CA SER A 315 11.95 33.45 30.96
C SER A 315 12.13 34.66 30.05
N LEU A 316 11.91 35.86 30.57
CA LEU A 316 12.16 37.10 29.83
C LEU A 316 13.57 37.59 30.15
N ILE A 317 14.42 37.74 29.14
CA ILE A 317 15.77 38.28 29.27
C ILE A 317 15.92 39.58 28.47
N THR A 318 16.79 40.46 28.93
CA THR A 318 17.16 41.70 28.23
C THR A 318 18.55 41.57 27.65
N ARG A 319 18.70 41.76 26.33
CA ARG A 319 20.00 41.86 25.64
C ARG A 319 20.07 43.17 24.87
N GLY A 320 20.80 44.15 25.41
CA GLY A 320 20.82 45.52 24.86
C GLY A 320 19.48 46.23 25.12
N GLU A 321 18.91 46.88 24.11
CA GLU A 321 17.58 47.50 24.16
C GLU A 321 16.44 46.53 23.85
N ASN A 322 16.75 45.27 23.55
CA ASN A 322 15.77 44.27 23.14
C ASN A 322 15.32 43.40 24.32
N PHE A 323 14.00 43.19 24.40
CA PHE A 323 13.36 42.19 25.25
C PHE A 323 13.22 40.89 24.45
N ILE A 324 13.79 39.81 24.98
CA ILE A 324 13.81 38.50 24.31
C ILE A 324 13.27 37.47 25.29
N TYR A 325 12.34 36.63 24.85
CA TYR A 325 11.96 35.45 25.62
C TYR A 325 13.02 34.36 25.41
N GLU A 326 13.71 33.97 26.47
CA GLU A 326 14.59 32.81 26.49
C GLU A 326 13.77 31.58 26.88
N TYR A 327 13.80 30.59 25.99
CA TYR A 327 13.17 29.29 26.21
C TYR A 327 14.24 28.31 26.65
N GLN A 328 14.09 27.79 27.86
CA GLN A 328 14.92 26.70 28.36
C GLN A 328 14.16 25.39 28.19
N PHE A 329 14.82 24.42 27.57
CA PHE A 329 14.27 23.09 27.38
C PHE A 329 14.86 22.18 28.45
N VAL A 330 14.00 21.65 29.32
CA VAL A 330 14.37 20.72 30.38
C VAL A 330 13.98 19.33 29.95
N PHE A 331 14.96 18.45 29.80
CA PHE A 331 14.70 17.02 29.63
C PHE A 331 14.35 16.43 31.00
N THR A 332 13.14 15.89 31.15
CA THR A 332 12.62 15.39 32.44
C THR A 332 13.46 14.30 33.08
N GLU A 333 14.34 13.64 32.33
CA GLU A 333 15.14 12.51 32.82
C GLU A 333 16.58 12.88 33.19
N SER A 334 17.13 13.97 32.65
CA SER A 334 18.53 14.37 32.89
C SER A 334 18.69 15.71 33.62
N GLU A 335 17.62 16.49 33.79
CA GLU A 335 17.66 17.90 34.25
C GLU A 335 18.64 18.78 33.45
N GLU A 336 19.13 18.29 32.31
CA GLU A 336 20.14 18.97 31.52
C GLU A 336 19.48 20.09 30.71
N LEU A 337 19.92 21.32 30.99
CA LEU A 337 19.45 22.52 30.31
C LEU A 337 20.17 22.67 28.97
N VAL A 338 19.46 22.47 27.87
CA VAL A 338 20.00 22.74 26.54
C VAL A 338 19.56 24.13 26.09
N ASN A 339 20.52 25.06 26.05
CA ASN A 339 20.30 26.38 25.47
C ASN A 339 20.37 26.30 23.94
N VAL A 340 19.21 26.07 23.33
CA VAL A 340 19.04 26.06 21.87
C VAL A 340 19.00 27.49 21.30
N PHE A 341 18.68 28.48 22.14
CA PHE A 341 18.42 29.84 21.72
C PHE A 341 19.63 30.49 21.06
N ASP A 342 20.80 30.43 21.70
CA ASP A 342 22.02 31.05 21.14
C ASP A 342 22.42 30.41 19.81
N LYS A 343 22.23 29.08 19.65
CA LYS A 343 22.49 28.39 18.38
C LYS A 343 21.51 28.86 17.29
N LEU A 344 20.22 28.91 17.61
CA LEU A 344 19.18 29.34 16.67
C LEU A 344 19.37 30.81 16.25
N TYR A 345 19.61 31.69 17.22
CA TYR A 345 19.81 33.12 17.01
C TYR A 345 21.04 33.40 16.13
N ASN A 346 22.16 32.71 16.37
CA ASN A 346 23.37 32.86 15.56
C ASN A 346 23.16 32.38 14.12
N GLU A 347 22.49 31.25 13.93
CA GLU A 347 22.24 30.69 12.59
C GLU A 347 21.29 31.58 11.79
N LEU A 348 20.28 32.18 12.43
CA LEU A 348 19.35 33.10 11.79
C LEU A 348 20.00 34.44 11.44
N ASN A 349 20.79 35.02 12.35
CA ASN A 349 21.54 36.24 12.04
C ASN A 349 22.52 36.04 10.88
N LYS A 350 23.18 34.88 10.84
CA LYS A 350 24.06 34.51 9.74
C LYS A 350 23.31 34.48 8.41
N ARG A 351 22.11 33.91 8.37
CA ARG A 351 21.26 33.88 7.16
C ARG A 351 20.73 35.26 6.78
N TYR A 352 20.21 36.01 7.73
CA TYR A 352 19.68 37.35 7.48
C TYR A 352 20.75 38.30 6.94
N SER A 353 22.00 38.16 7.43
CA SER A 353 23.15 38.91 6.92
C SER A 353 23.56 38.49 5.49
N GLN A 354 23.26 37.26 5.06
CA GLN A 354 23.54 36.78 3.70
C GLN A 354 22.54 37.31 2.67
N GLU A 355 21.35 37.75 3.09
CA GLU A 355 20.29 38.28 2.23
C GLU A 355 20.37 39.82 2.05
N ASN A 356 21.52 40.44 2.35
CA ASN A 356 21.80 41.88 2.16
C ASN A 356 20.92 42.85 2.98
N HIS A 357 20.29 42.40 4.06
CA HIS A 357 19.63 43.29 4.99
C HIS A 357 20.67 43.99 5.89
N THR A 358 20.73 45.33 5.82
CA THR A 358 21.68 46.16 6.59
C THR A 358 21.18 46.53 7.98
N GLU A 359 19.91 46.25 8.28
CA GLU A 359 19.31 46.49 9.58
C GLU A 359 19.46 45.25 10.49
N LYS A 360 19.68 45.49 11.79
CA LYS A 360 19.73 44.40 12.78
C LYS A 360 18.38 43.68 12.80
N PHE A 361 18.41 42.36 12.65
CA PHE A 361 17.23 41.52 12.73
C PHE A 361 16.57 41.64 14.11
N ASN A 362 15.43 42.35 14.17
CA ASN A 362 14.59 42.45 15.36
C ASN A 362 13.34 41.59 15.15
N ALA A 363 13.46 40.30 15.49
CA ALA A 363 12.31 39.40 15.52
C ALA A 363 12.13 38.79 16.91
N ILE A 364 10.88 38.56 17.26
CA ILE A 364 10.48 37.79 18.43
C ILE A 364 10.35 36.34 17.99
N PHE A 365 11.04 35.45 18.69
CA PHE A 365 10.85 34.01 18.54
C PHE A 365 9.98 33.53 19.68
N GLU A 366 8.90 32.83 19.35
CA GLU A 366 8.06 32.18 20.33
C GLU A 366 8.04 30.67 20.05
N ALA A 367 8.51 29.87 21.00
CA ALA A 367 8.36 28.41 20.89
C ALA A 367 6.86 28.08 20.91
N TYR A 368 6.37 27.53 19.80
CA TYR A 368 4.96 27.26 19.59
C TYR A 368 4.59 25.84 20.03
N GLN A 369 5.35 24.83 19.60
CA GLN A 369 5.05 23.43 19.86
C GLN A 369 6.32 22.55 19.78
N VAL A 370 6.34 21.46 20.56
CA VAL A 370 7.26 20.34 20.34
C VAL A 370 6.49 19.20 19.69
N ILE A 371 6.97 18.70 18.55
CA ILE A 371 6.38 17.56 17.85
C ILE A 371 7.26 16.35 18.09
N ASP A 372 6.64 15.27 18.56
CA ASP A 372 7.28 13.96 18.77
C ASP A 372 8.54 14.02 19.66
N ASN A 373 8.54 14.92 20.66
CA ASN A 373 9.69 15.19 21.54
C ASN A 373 11.02 15.44 20.79
N ARG A 374 10.97 15.86 19.52
CA ARG A 374 12.14 15.94 18.64
C ARG A 374 12.20 17.23 17.84
N ILE A 375 11.07 17.68 17.30
CA ILE A 375 11.03 18.88 16.46
C ILE A 375 10.48 20.05 17.26
N LEU A 376 11.29 21.09 17.44
CA LEU A 376 10.83 22.37 17.97
C LEU A 376 10.28 23.23 16.85
N VAL A 377 9.06 23.72 17.03
CA VAL A 377 8.41 24.70 16.15
C VAL A 377 8.51 26.07 16.82
N PHE A 378 9.15 27.03 16.16
CA PHE A 378 9.19 28.42 16.60
C PHE A 378 8.34 29.27 15.67
N GLU A 379 7.43 30.06 16.21
CA GLU A 379 6.81 31.16 15.51
C GLU A 379 7.79 32.35 15.50
N ILE A 380 8.01 32.95 14.34
CA ILE A 380 8.79 34.17 14.16
C ILE A 380 7.81 35.31 13.91
N ARG A 381 7.93 36.37 14.69
CA ARG A 381 7.24 37.64 14.43
C ARG A 381 8.25 38.74 14.22
N SER A 382 8.22 39.35 13.04
CA SER A 382 9.07 40.51 12.72
C SER A 382 8.31 41.80 12.99
N ASN A 383 8.97 42.79 13.62
CA ASN A 383 8.37 44.11 13.86
C ASN A 383 7.95 44.85 12.58
N TYR A 384 8.43 44.41 11.42
CA TYR A 384 8.11 45.01 10.13
C TYR A 384 6.92 44.38 9.40
N ASN A 385 6.20 43.44 10.04
CA ASN A 385 4.89 42.95 9.58
C ASN A 385 4.86 42.32 8.18
N ILE A 386 6.00 41.91 7.63
CA ILE A 386 6.08 41.43 6.24
C ILE A 386 6.02 39.90 6.13
N ASP A 387 6.48 39.12 7.13
CA ASP A 387 6.38 37.66 7.09
C ASP A 387 6.36 37.06 8.52
N ASP A 388 5.17 36.82 9.07
CA ASP A 388 5.01 35.93 10.23
C ASP A 388 5.12 34.49 9.73
N GLY A 389 5.93 33.69 10.43
CA GLY A 389 6.37 32.41 9.90
C GLY A 389 6.72 31.40 10.98
N PHE A 390 6.96 30.13 10.61
CA PHE A 390 7.52 29.17 11.56
C PHE A 390 8.85 28.57 11.11
N LEU A 391 9.72 28.35 12.09
CA LEU A 391 10.96 27.59 11.96
C LEU A 391 10.81 26.23 12.60
N LEU A 392 11.39 25.23 11.97
CA LEU A 392 11.51 23.88 12.52
C LEU A 392 12.97 23.62 12.88
N TYR A 393 13.22 23.17 14.10
CA TYR A 393 14.54 22.79 14.58
C TYR A 393 14.51 21.34 15.09
N ASP A 394 15.37 20.48 14.54
CA ASP A 394 15.50 19.08 14.98
C ASP A 394 16.50 19.02 16.14
N LEU A 395 16.00 18.68 17.33
CA LEU A 395 16.80 18.53 18.54
C LEU A 395 17.82 17.41 18.43
N LYS A 396 17.55 16.37 17.64
CA LYS A 396 18.45 15.21 17.50
C LYS A 396 19.66 15.53 16.62
N THR A 397 19.44 16.26 15.53
CA THR A 397 20.50 16.59 14.58
C THR A 397 21.11 17.98 14.81
N GLU A 398 20.53 18.75 15.74
CA GLU A 398 20.87 20.14 16.03
C GLU A 398 20.85 21.05 14.79
N LYS A 399 19.85 20.88 13.93
CA LYS A 399 19.75 21.59 12.65
C LYS A 399 18.34 22.15 12.38
N LEU A 400 18.30 23.30 11.70
CA LEU A 400 17.07 23.85 11.11
C LEU A 400 16.62 23.00 9.92
N ILE A 401 15.34 22.65 9.88
CA ILE A 401 14.78 21.67 8.93
C ILE A 401 14.10 22.34 7.74
N ASN A 402 13.42 23.49 7.94
CA ASN A 402 12.69 24.15 6.85
C ASN A 402 13.56 25.22 6.17
N ASN A 403 13.59 25.17 4.82
CA ASN A 403 14.45 25.98 3.94
C ASN A 403 13.67 26.61 2.77
N SER A 404 12.34 26.76 2.86
CA SER A 404 11.58 27.47 1.82
C SER A 404 11.21 28.89 2.27
N SER A 405 11.43 29.85 1.38
CA SER A 405 10.96 31.25 1.46
C SER A 405 9.43 31.40 1.45
N GLU A 406 8.69 30.29 1.38
CA GLU A 406 7.22 30.28 1.45
C GLU A 406 6.80 29.76 2.82
N PHE A 407 6.43 30.68 3.70
CA PHE A 407 6.10 30.43 5.11
C PHE A 407 4.77 29.67 5.36
N TYR A 408 4.13 29.11 4.32
CA TYR A 408 2.74 28.67 4.39
C TYR A 408 2.46 27.14 4.44
N HIS A 409 3.46 26.25 4.46
CA HIS A 409 3.20 24.80 4.32
C HIS A 409 3.89 23.87 5.35
N ILE A 410 3.87 24.25 6.63
CA ILE A 410 4.59 23.48 7.67
C ILE A 410 3.86 22.20 8.09
N CYS A 411 2.53 22.16 8.01
CA CYS A 411 1.75 20.95 8.31
C CYS A 411 1.98 19.79 7.32
N GLU A 412 2.34 20.09 6.06
CA GLU A 412 2.65 19.08 5.03
C GLU A 412 4.08 18.54 5.15
N PHE A 413 5.02 19.40 5.58
CA PHE A 413 6.43 19.03 5.71
C PHE A 413 6.69 18.13 6.94
N VAL A 414 6.03 18.40 8.07
CA VAL A 414 6.11 17.55 9.28
C VAL A 414 5.64 16.12 8.98
N LYS A 415 4.65 15.94 8.10
CA LYS A 415 4.16 14.62 7.67
C LYS A 415 5.10 13.88 6.72
N LYS A 416 6.06 14.57 6.08
CA LYS A 416 7.01 13.97 5.12
C LYS A 416 8.36 13.60 5.73
N VAL A 417 8.77 14.26 6.81
CA VAL A 417 10.12 14.14 7.39
C VAL A 417 10.15 13.28 8.67
N LEU A 418 9.00 13.10 9.32
CA LEU A 418 8.84 12.14 10.41
C LEU A 418 8.22 10.87 9.82
N PRO A 419 8.88 9.69 9.94
CA PRO A 419 8.41 8.43 9.37
C PRO A 419 7.11 7.92 9.99
#